data_AF-A0A1I0FY40-F1
#
_entry.id   AF-A0A1I0FY40-F1
#
_cell.length_a   1.000
_cell.length_b   1.000
_cell.length_c   1.000
_cell.angle_alpha   90.00
_cell.angle_beta   90.00
_cell.angle_gamma   90.00
#
_symmetry.space_group_name_H-M   'P 1'
#
loop_
_entity.id
_entity.type
_entity.pdbx_description
1 polymer ?
#
loop_
_entity_poly.entity_id
_entity_poly.type
_entity_poly.pdbx_seq_one_letter_code
_entity_poly.pdbx_strand_id
1 'polypeptide(L)'
;MKSFIGGTILTDERTLKQMPFVGFLAVLGLLLIANRNWSESTLREIVVLQEELEELRSESVTLSAKLMDASRPSEVAKRVEQAGIGLQEPMRPPQKITVEKED
;
A
#
# COMPACT_ATOMS: atom_id res chain seq x y z
N MET A 1 24.90 -17.12 50.77
CA MET A 1 24.12 -16.46 49.69
C MET A 1 24.10 -14.93 49.74
N LYS A 2 24.24 -14.25 50.89
CA LYS A 2 24.27 -12.77 50.95
C LYS A 2 25.53 -12.12 50.32
N SER A 3 26.64 -12.85 50.23
CA SER A 3 27.90 -12.34 49.65
C SER A 3 27.89 -12.19 48.12
N PHE A 4 26.96 -12.84 47.42
CA PHE A 4 26.86 -12.73 45.96
C PHE A 4 26.10 -11.47 45.55
N ILE A 5 25.09 -11.02 46.31
CA ILE A 5 24.37 -9.78 46.01
C ILE A 5 25.06 -8.55 46.63
N GLY A 6 25.91 -8.74 47.64
CA GLY A 6 26.47 -7.66 48.47
C GLY A 6 27.72 -6.94 47.95
N GLY A 7 28.13 -7.15 46.70
CA GLY A 7 29.21 -6.36 46.07
C GLY A 7 30.58 -7.03 45.93
N THR A 8 30.82 -8.19 46.55
CA THR A 8 32.11 -8.89 46.43
C THR A 8 32.42 -9.35 45.00
N ILE A 9 31.41 -9.76 44.22
CA ILE A 9 31.59 -10.09 42.79
C ILE A 9 31.85 -8.85 41.91
N LEU A 10 31.44 -7.66 42.36
CA LEU A 10 31.64 -6.42 41.60
C LEU A 10 33.06 -5.86 41.81
N THR A 11 33.68 -6.14 42.96
CA THR A 11 35.05 -5.73 43.30
C THR A 11 36.11 -6.76 42.88
N ASP A 12 35.69 -7.92 42.35
CA ASP A 12 36.62 -8.95 41.88
C ASP A 12 37.34 -8.48 40.60
N GLU A 13 38.68 -8.58 40.56
CA GLU A 13 39.52 -8.03 39.47
C GLU A 13 39.11 -8.53 38.08
N ARG A 14 38.61 -9.77 37.99
CA ARG A 14 38.11 -10.35 36.73
C ARG A 14 36.83 -9.68 36.25
N THR A 15 35.93 -9.32 37.17
CA THR A 15 34.65 -8.67 36.84
C THR A 15 34.88 -7.21 36.45
N LEU A 16 35.79 -6.50 37.12
CA LEU A 16 36.21 -5.16 36.71
C LEU A 16 36.76 -5.14 35.28
N LYS A 17 37.51 -6.17 34.87
CA LYS A 17 38.03 -6.30 33.50
C LYS A 17 36.94 -6.50 32.45
N GLN A 18 35.78 -7.04 32.82
CA GLN A 18 34.62 -7.26 31.93
C GLN A 18 33.54 -6.17 32.04
N MET A 19 33.68 -5.21 32.96
CA MET A 19 32.81 -4.04 33.10
C MET A 19 32.54 -3.29 31.77
N PRO A 20 33.53 -3.02 30.89
CA PRO A 20 33.25 -2.39 29.60
C PRO A 20 32.36 -3.25 28.67
N PHE A 21 32.40 -4.57 28.78
CA PHE A 21 31.53 -5.48 28.02
C PHE A 21 30.07 -5.40 28.50
N VAL A 22 29.84 -5.27 29.80
CA VAL A 22 28.49 -5.04 30.35
C VAL A 22 27.94 -3.68 29.89
N GLY A 23 28.78 -2.64 29.86
CA GLY A 23 28.41 -1.35 29.30
C GLY A 23 28.04 -1.44 27.81
N PHE A 24 28.79 -2.21 27.02
CA PHE A 24 28.47 -2.48 25.63
C PHE A 24 27.11 -3.17 25.46
N LEU A 25 26.79 -4.17 26.29
CA LEU A 25 25.48 -4.82 26.28
C LEU A 25 24.34 -3.87 26.67
N ALA A 26 24.58 -2.96 27.63
CA ALA A 26 23.60 -1.94 27.98
C ALA A 26 23.34 -0.97 26.81
N VAL A 27 24.39 -0.55 26.09
CA VAL A 27 24.26 0.26 24.88
C VAL A 27 23.48 -0.48 23.79
N LEU A 28 23.77 -1.77 23.57
CA LEU A 28 23.00 -2.58 22.63
C LEU A 28 21.52 -2.68 23.03
N GLY A 29 21.22 -2.83 24.33
CA GLY A 29 19.86 -2.82 24.85
C GLY A 29 19.13 -1.50 24.56
N LEU A 30 19.80 -0.37 24.79
CA LEU A 30 19.25 0.95 24.46
C LEU A 30 19.02 1.12 22.95
N LEU A 31 19.94 0.67 22.11
CA LEU A 31 19.79 0.69 20.65
C LEU A 31 18.60 -0.16 20.18
N LEU A 32 18.39 -1.33 20.77
CA LEU A 32 17.24 -2.18 20.46
C LEU A 32 15.91 -1.52 20.85
N ILE A 33 15.84 -0.90 22.04
CA ILE A 33 14.63 -0.18 22.48
C ILE A 33 14.36 1.00 21.55
N ALA A 34 15.40 1.78 21.20
CA ALA A 34 15.28 2.91 20.29
C ALA A 34 14.80 2.47 18.90
N ASN A 35 15.39 1.41 18.35
CA ASN A 35 15.02 0.87 17.04
C ASN A 35 13.57 0.33 17.04
N ARG A 36 13.18 -0.35 18.11
CA ARG A 36 11.82 -0.85 18.28
C ARG A 36 10.79 0.28 18.29
N ASN A 37 11.06 1.35 19.05
CA ASN A 37 10.16 2.49 19.13
C ASN A 37 9.99 3.20 17.78
N TRP A 38 11.07 3.33 17.00
CA TRP A 38 10.98 3.91 15.65
C TRP A 38 10.22 3.01 14.67
N SER A 39 10.38 1.69 14.77
CA SER A 39 9.67 0.74 13.94
C SER A 39 8.16 0.76 14.18
N GLU A 40 7.73 1.00 15.42
CA GLU A 40 6.31 1.06 15.78
C GLU A 40 5.58 2.22 15.09
N SER A 41 6.20 3.40 15.01
CA SER A 41 5.61 4.54 14.28
C SER A 41 5.49 4.26 12.78
N THR A 42 6.54 3.71 12.16
CA THR A 42 6.54 3.39 10.72
C THR A 42 5.52 2.31 10.40
N LEU A 43 5.40 1.29 11.27
CA LEU A 43 4.42 0.23 11.09
C LEU A 43 3.00 0.77 11.14
N ARG A 44 2.72 1.74 12.03
CA ARG A 44 1.40 2.37 12.11
C ARG A 44 1.04 3.14 10.83
N GLU A 45 1.99 3.89 10.30
CA GLU A 45 1.82 4.62 9.04
C GLU A 45 1.57 3.67 7.87
N ILE A 46 2.31 2.57 7.80
CA ILE A 46 2.11 1.52 6.78
C ILE A 46 0.71 0.91 6.83
N VAL A 47 0.14 0.74 8.02
CA VAL A 47 -1.23 0.21 8.17
C VAL A 47 -2.26 1.20 7.64
N VAL A 48 -2.16 2.48 8.00
CA VAL A 48 -3.08 3.52 7.52
C VAL A 48 -2.98 3.67 6.01
N LEU A 49 -1.77 3.72 5.44
CA LEU A 49 -1.57 3.81 4.00
C LEU A 49 -2.17 2.62 3.23
N GLN A 50 -2.15 1.42 3.81
CA GLN A 50 -2.78 0.25 3.19
C GLN A 50 -4.30 0.37 3.17
N GLU A 51 -4.91 0.88 4.23
CA GLU A 51 -6.35 1.13 4.30
C GLU A 51 -6.78 2.18 3.26
N GLU A 52 -6.04 3.28 3.15
CA GLU A 52 -6.26 4.32 2.13
C GLU A 52 -6.12 3.77 0.70
N LEU A 53 -5.12 2.91 0.46
CA LEU A 53 -4.94 2.25 -0.85
C LEU A 53 -6.10 1.31 -1.20
N GLU A 54 -6.64 0.59 -0.22
CA GLU A 54 -7.80 -0.28 -0.43
C GLU A 54 -9.06 0.52 -0.75
N GLU A 55 -9.30 1.60 -0.01
CA GLU A 55 -10.40 2.53 -0.26
C GLU A 55 -10.31 3.12 -1.68
N LEU A 56 -9.14 3.65 -2.05
CA LEU A 56 -8.94 4.27 -3.36
C LEU A 56 -9.10 3.25 -4.49
N ARG A 57 -8.67 2.00 -4.28
CA ARG A 57 -8.88 0.92 -5.25
C ARG A 57 -10.38 0.62 -5.41
N SER A 58 -11.12 0.52 -4.32
CA SER A 58 -12.57 0.30 -4.35
C SER A 58 -13.30 1.44 -5.08
N GLU A 59 -12.90 2.68 -4.80
CA GLU A 59 -13.44 3.86 -5.48
C GLU A 59 -13.16 3.83 -6.98
N SER A 60 -11.92 3.50 -7.38
CA SER A 60 -11.54 3.42 -8.80
C SER A 60 -12.36 2.39 -9.58
N VAL A 61 -12.65 1.23 -8.97
CA VAL A 61 -13.48 0.18 -9.56
C VAL A 61 -14.92 0.66 -9.68
N THR A 62 -15.45 1.29 -8.64
CA THR A 62 -16.80 1.84 -8.63
C THR A 62 -16.98 2.94 -9.68
N LEU A 63 -16.01 3.85 -9.80
CA LEU A 63 -16.03 4.93 -10.79
C LEU A 63 -15.93 4.36 -12.21
N SER A 64 -15.05 3.39 -12.43
CA SER A 64 -14.92 2.71 -13.73
C SER A 64 -16.23 2.01 -14.11
N ALA A 65 -16.91 1.35 -13.17
CA ALA A 65 -18.21 0.74 -13.40
C ALA A 65 -19.29 1.79 -13.77
N LYS A 66 -19.33 2.93 -13.05
CA LYS A 66 -20.25 4.04 -13.37
C LYS A 66 -19.98 4.61 -14.76
N LEU A 67 -18.71 4.75 -15.14
CA LEU A 67 -18.32 5.20 -16.48
C LEU A 67 -18.72 4.19 -17.55
N MET A 68 -18.49 2.89 -17.33
CA MET A 68 -18.92 1.85 -18.27
C MET A 68 -20.44 1.84 -18.46
N ASP A 69 -21.21 2.02 -17.39
CA ASP A 69 -22.67 2.09 -17.47
C ASP A 69 -23.14 3.37 -18.20
N ALA A 70 -22.51 4.51 -17.92
CA ALA A 70 -22.81 5.76 -18.61
C ALA A 70 -22.39 5.77 -20.09
N SER A 71 -21.35 5.01 -20.46
CA SER A 71 -20.81 4.89 -21.82
C SER A 71 -21.41 3.72 -22.59
N ARG A 72 -22.31 2.96 -21.95
CA ARG A 72 -22.87 1.73 -22.50
C ARG A 72 -23.68 2.07 -23.75
N PRO A 73 -23.48 1.38 -24.89
CA PRO A 73 -24.12 1.73 -26.16
C PRO A 73 -25.65 1.88 -26.05
N SER A 74 -26.30 1.01 -25.27
CA SER A 74 -27.74 1.07 -25.00
C SER A 74 -28.18 2.33 -24.23
N GLU A 75 -27.37 2.78 -23.26
CA GLU A 75 -27.67 4.01 -22.50
C GLU A 75 -27.37 5.26 -23.35
N VAL A 76 -26.32 5.22 -24.15
CA VAL A 76 -26.01 6.29 -25.12
C VAL A 76 -27.12 6.40 -26.16
N ALA A 77 -27.60 5.29 -26.73
CA ALA A 77 -28.71 5.27 -27.67
C ALA A 77 -30.00 5.87 -27.08
N LYS A 78 -30.36 5.49 -25.85
CA LYS A 78 -31.50 6.11 -25.13
C LYS A 78 -31.33 7.61 -24.93
N ARG A 79 -30.14 8.07 -24.52
CA ARG A 79 -29.87 9.51 -24.33
C ARG A 79 -29.95 10.29 -25.65
N VAL A 80 -29.47 9.70 -26.73
CA VAL A 80 -29.53 10.27 -28.09
C VAL A 80 -30.96 10.37 -28.60
N GLU A 81 -31.80 9.37 -28.32
CA GLU A 81 -33.24 9.37 -28.63
C GLU A 81 -33.97 10.44 -27.81
N GLN A 82 -33.74 10.50 -26.50
CA GLN A 82 -34.31 11.51 -25.60
C GLN A 82 -33.92 12.95 -25.98
N ALA A 83 -32.68 13.14 -26.45
CA ALA A 83 -32.19 14.43 -26.90
C ALA A 83 -32.63 14.79 -28.34
N GLY A 84 -33.37 13.91 -29.02
CA GLY A 84 -33.92 14.17 -30.36
C GLY A 84 -32.89 14.25 -31.48
N ILE A 85 -31.70 13.66 -31.31
CA ILE A 85 -30.54 13.85 -32.19
C ILE A 85 -30.65 12.99 -33.48
N GLY A 86 -31.66 12.12 -33.60
CA GLY A 86 -31.98 11.40 -34.84
C GLY A 86 -30.96 10.34 -35.29
N LEU A 87 -29.95 10.05 -34.46
CA LEU A 87 -28.94 9.02 -34.69
C LEU A 87 -29.52 7.63 -34.35
N GLN A 88 -29.32 6.65 -35.23
CA GLN A 88 -29.75 5.25 -35.05
C GLN A 88 -28.53 4.33 -34.96
N GLU A 89 -28.63 3.29 -34.12
CA GLU A 89 -27.56 2.32 -33.96
C GLU A 89 -27.42 1.45 -35.23
N PRO A 90 -26.20 1.23 -35.75
CA PRO A 90 -26.00 0.46 -36.98
C PRO A 90 -26.34 -1.02 -36.77
N MET A 91 -27.39 -1.48 -37.44
CA MET A 91 -27.88 -2.88 -37.37
C MET A 91 -27.02 -3.90 -38.13
N ARG A 92 -26.05 -3.43 -38.93
CA ARG A 92 -25.18 -4.28 -39.76
C ARG A 92 -23.72 -3.95 -39.48
N PRO A 93 -22.84 -4.96 -39.38
CA PRO A 93 -21.42 -4.73 -39.16
C PRO A 93 -20.80 -3.92 -40.33
N PRO A 94 -19.81 -3.07 -40.06
CA PRO A 94 -19.18 -2.24 -41.09
C PRO A 94 -18.48 -3.12 -42.13
N GLN A 95 -18.71 -2.84 -43.42
CA GLN A 95 -18.03 -3.53 -44.51
C GLN A 95 -16.65 -2.91 -44.73
N LYS A 96 -15.61 -3.76 -44.78
CA LYS A 96 -14.27 -3.34 -45.17
C LYS A 96 -14.27 -3.07 -46.67
N ILE A 97 -14.07 -1.81 -47.06
CA ILE A 97 -13.87 -1.43 -48.46
C ILE A 97 -12.43 -1.78 -48.81
N THR A 98 -12.23 -2.89 -49.54
CA THR A 98 -10.94 -3.20 -50.15
C THR A 98 -10.91 -2.56 -51.53
N VAL A 99 -10.05 -1.56 -51.70
CA VAL A 99 -9.85 -0.91 -53.00
C VAL A 99 -8.80 -1.75 -53.73
N GLU A 100 -9.19 -2.48 -54.77
CA GLU A 100 -8.21 -3.05 -55.69
C GLU A 100 -7.65 -1.89 -56.52
N LYS A 101 -6.34 -1.72 -56.48
CA LYS A 101 -5.65 -0.78 -57.37
C LYS A 101 -5.62 -1.44 -58.76
N GLU A 102 -6.30 -0.82 -59.72
CA GLU A 102 -6.09 -1.11 -61.14
C GLU A 102 -4.65 -0.70 -61.52
N ASP A 103 -3.90 -1.65 -62.07
CA ASP A 103 -2.57 -1.48 -62.66
C ASP A 103 -2.61 -0.70 -63.98
#